data_AF-A0A8S3SEP3-F1
#
_entry.id   AF-A0A8S3SEP3-F1
#
_cell.length_a   1.000
_cell.length_b   1.000
_cell.length_c   1.000
_cell.angle_alpha   90.00
_cell.angle_beta   90.00
_cell.angle_gamma   90.00
#
_symmetry.space_group_name_H-M   'P 1'
#
loop_
_entity.id
_entity.type
_entity.pdbx_description
1 polymer ?
#
loop_
_entity_poly.entity_id
_entity_poly.type
_entity_poly.pdbx_seq_one_letter_code
_entity_poly.pdbx_strand_id
1 'polypeptide(L)'
;MLLVFFAFVLHSVCVLTANVSITVFAPKNPTKRLFALESHAINVEYVNSNASDVDSPVAAFKFMSKGVHLFIGPVYDFGVAPVARYAPKWNIPVISPGAFAHSLNQKKSFQTLTRVHTTFNSMAEFVYMILQHFGWSKIKAVSDRFGRNDIFIDFCDLAISSIHQMVIENNEKTYVDYEKYEILREPRNQMTSHVLEKINLKFAAVKSVNITVFAPKFPVTRLFALGKIQIGIEIAQEKIQMRYSRNLVLNVSFVNSNVSDTDALLAAIRRMDNGCHFFIGPVYDYAVNNIVRYAPKWNVPIVSPGGFNHGLDNKKIYAPTLTRIHATFNSMSKFIALLFQKYKWKRLKTISENFGTPEIFYGYCNLLIDAVQNQVESKDFCFDKYDIRLDRKEKKLNMVKHVLDEINTQYGGMLHSYCKHIVEISATIFLHIKLKLPKCFKSKSLSFRTRRYVLILSWI
;
A
#
# COMPACT_ATOMS: atom_id res chain seq x y z
N MET A 1 48.48 -31.01 -34.64
CA MET A 1 49.94 -30.89 -34.44
C MET A 1 50.57 -30.94 -35.83
N LEU A 2 51.34 -29.90 -36.21
CA LEU A 2 52.01 -29.75 -37.53
C LEU A 2 51.10 -29.73 -38.79
N LEU A 3 51.56 -29.31 -39.98
CA LEU A 3 52.32 -28.11 -40.39
C LEU A 3 52.29 -28.07 -41.96
N VAL A 4 52.01 -26.91 -42.59
CA VAL A 4 52.50 -26.38 -43.90
C VAL A 4 52.51 -27.28 -45.17
N PHE A 5 52.11 -26.76 -46.36
CA PHE A 5 52.93 -26.63 -47.59
C PHE A 5 52.16 -26.19 -48.87
N PHE A 6 52.59 -25.03 -49.42
CA PHE A 6 52.79 -24.65 -50.84
C PHE A 6 51.65 -24.59 -51.90
N ALA A 7 51.29 -23.34 -52.24
CA ALA A 7 51.57 -22.66 -53.52
C ALA A 7 51.28 -23.30 -54.89
N PHE A 8 50.20 -22.82 -55.53
CA PHE A 8 50.06 -22.51 -56.97
C PHE A 8 49.23 -21.20 -57.05
N VAL A 9 49.38 -20.23 -57.97
CA VAL A 9 50.40 -19.94 -58.99
C VAL A 9 50.39 -18.41 -59.25
N LEU A 10 51.45 -17.78 -59.79
CA LEU A 10 51.40 -16.37 -60.23
C LEU A 10 50.63 -16.23 -61.56
N HIS A 11 49.58 -15.42 -61.58
CA HIS A 11 49.14 -14.66 -62.77
C HIS A 11 48.57 -13.30 -62.32
N SER A 12 49.26 -12.23 -62.74
CA SER A 12 48.80 -10.83 -62.87
C SER A 12 47.59 -10.37 -62.02
N VAL A 13 47.75 -10.29 -60.69
CA VAL A 13 46.80 -9.52 -59.87
C VAL A 13 47.15 -8.04 -59.99
N CYS A 14 46.34 -7.31 -60.75
CA CYS A 14 46.32 -5.85 -60.72
C CYS A 14 46.05 -5.40 -59.27
N VAL A 15 47.02 -4.73 -58.64
CA VAL A 15 46.85 -4.17 -57.29
C VAL A 15 45.96 -2.93 -57.41
N LEU A 16 44.66 -3.18 -57.50
CA LEU A 16 43.62 -2.18 -57.32
C LEU A 16 43.73 -1.66 -55.89
N THR A 17 44.33 -0.48 -55.73
CA THR A 17 44.35 0.25 -54.46
C THR A 17 42.94 0.66 -54.10
N ALA A 18 42.27 -0.12 -53.26
CA ALA A 18 40.92 0.18 -52.81
C ALA A 18 40.94 1.26 -51.72
N ASN A 19 40.26 2.37 -51.98
CA ASN A 19 40.04 3.43 -51.01
C ASN A 19 38.91 3.02 -50.04
N VAL A 20 39.26 2.62 -48.82
CA VAL A 20 38.29 2.19 -47.81
C VAL A 20 37.90 3.39 -46.95
N SER A 21 36.63 3.82 -47.03
CA SER A 21 36.08 4.89 -46.20
C SER A 21 35.39 4.32 -44.95
N ILE A 22 35.75 4.81 -43.77
CA ILE A 22 35.24 4.37 -42.47
C ILE A 22 34.60 5.57 -41.76
N THR A 23 33.39 5.42 -41.25
CA THR A 23 32.76 6.44 -40.38
C THR A 23 32.76 5.97 -38.94
N VAL A 24 33.30 6.79 -38.03
CA VAL A 24 33.44 6.48 -36.61
C VAL A 24 32.54 7.40 -35.78
N PHE A 25 31.60 6.79 -35.06
CA PHE A 25 30.70 7.46 -34.13
C PHE A 25 31.38 7.62 -32.76
N ALA A 26 31.93 8.79 -32.46
CA ALA A 26 32.69 9.07 -31.24
C ALA A 26 32.51 10.52 -30.74
N PRO A 27 32.54 10.76 -29.41
CA PRO A 27 32.32 12.09 -28.82
C PRO A 27 33.52 13.06 -28.92
N LYS A 28 34.69 12.62 -29.41
CA LYS A 28 35.89 13.46 -29.63
C LYS A 28 36.68 12.97 -30.84
N ASN A 29 37.30 13.89 -31.57
CA ASN A 29 38.29 13.61 -32.64
C ASN A 29 39.51 12.87 -32.05
N PRO A 30 39.75 11.58 -32.37
CA PRO A 30 40.94 10.86 -31.94
C PRO A 30 42.07 11.10 -32.94
N THR A 31 43.11 11.82 -32.51
CA THR A 31 44.33 12.03 -33.28
C THR A 31 45.30 10.86 -33.13
N LYS A 32 45.19 9.84 -33.99
CA LYS A 32 46.31 8.92 -34.30
C LYS A 32 46.07 8.17 -35.62
N ARG A 33 47.13 8.05 -36.44
CA ARG A 33 47.12 7.26 -37.68
C ARG A 33 46.90 5.78 -37.36
N LEU A 34 45.98 5.12 -38.07
CA LEU A 34 46.03 3.66 -38.19
C LEU A 34 47.26 3.29 -39.02
N PHE A 35 47.94 2.21 -38.65
CA PHE A 35 48.90 1.56 -39.54
C PHE A 35 48.11 0.89 -40.67
N ALA A 36 48.31 1.35 -41.90
CA ALA A 36 47.64 0.81 -43.08
C ALA A 36 48.37 -0.45 -43.59
N LEU A 37 47.61 -1.38 -44.17
CA LEU A 37 48.15 -2.41 -45.05
C LEU A 37 48.75 -1.74 -46.28
N GLU A 38 49.90 -2.23 -46.77
CA GLU A 38 50.80 -1.52 -47.71
C GLU A 38 50.20 -1.14 -49.09
N SER A 39 48.95 -1.54 -49.39
CA SER A 39 48.26 -1.32 -50.66
C SER A 39 46.89 -0.62 -50.56
N HIS A 40 46.46 -0.17 -49.38
CA HIS A 40 45.11 0.36 -49.16
C HIS A 40 45.11 1.71 -48.44
N ALA A 41 44.41 2.71 -48.99
CA ALA A 41 44.20 4.00 -48.33
C ALA A 41 42.93 3.94 -47.47
N ILE A 42 43.07 4.24 -46.17
CA ILE A 42 41.96 4.27 -45.22
C ILE A 42 41.59 5.72 -44.91
N ASN A 43 40.39 6.13 -45.32
CA ASN A 43 39.81 7.42 -44.99
C ASN A 43 38.90 7.27 -43.77
N VAL A 44 39.00 8.17 -42.79
CA VAL A 44 38.21 8.11 -41.54
C VAL A 44 37.46 9.42 -41.31
N GLU A 45 36.13 9.36 -41.28
CA GLU A 45 35.27 10.49 -40.92
C GLU A 45 34.69 10.30 -39.51
N TYR A 46 34.84 11.30 -38.64
CA TYR A 46 34.36 11.27 -37.26
C TYR A 46 33.02 12.00 -37.11
N VAL A 47 32.12 11.42 -36.31
CA VAL A 47 30.76 11.92 -36.09
C VAL A 47 30.41 11.79 -34.61
N ASN A 48 29.92 12.87 -34.00
CA ASN A 48 29.30 12.76 -32.68
C ASN A 48 27.84 12.33 -32.86
N SER A 49 27.44 11.22 -32.22
CA SER A 49 26.06 10.72 -32.23
C SER A 49 25.18 11.28 -31.11
N ASN A 50 25.73 12.13 -30.23
CA ASN A 50 25.05 12.73 -29.06
C ASN A 50 24.36 11.72 -28.12
N ALA A 51 24.71 10.43 -28.18
CA ALA A 51 23.93 9.34 -27.58
C ALA A 51 22.42 9.41 -27.92
N SER A 52 22.10 9.83 -29.16
CA SER A 52 20.75 10.00 -29.68
C SER A 52 20.35 8.84 -30.58
N ASP A 53 19.11 8.38 -30.44
CA ASP A 53 18.44 7.41 -31.30
C ASP A 53 17.97 8.00 -32.64
N VAL A 54 17.99 9.33 -32.76
CA VAL A 54 17.67 10.09 -33.99
C VAL A 54 18.94 10.47 -34.75
N ASP A 55 19.96 11.02 -34.08
CA ASP A 55 21.15 11.57 -34.75
C ASP A 55 21.99 10.44 -35.37
N SER A 56 22.05 9.30 -34.68
CA SER A 56 22.77 8.10 -35.11
C SER A 56 22.33 7.60 -36.49
N PRO A 57 21.04 7.27 -36.75
CA PRO A 57 20.60 6.88 -38.08
C PRO A 57 20.68 8.02 -39.11
N VAL A 58 20.33 9.26 -38.77
CA VAL A 58 20.41 10.40 -39.72
C VAL A 58 21.83 10.57 -40.25
N ALA A 59 22.84 10.49 -39.38
CA ALA A 59 24.23 10.47 -39.80
C ALA A 59 24.55 9.23 -40.66
N ALA A 60 24.14 8.02 -40.27
CA ALA A 60 24.41 6.82 -41.08
C ALA A 60 23.86 6.92 -42.51
N PHE A 61 22.64 7.45 -42.70
CA PHE A 61 22.09 7.73 -44.03
C PHE A 61 22.95 8.74 -44.82
N LYS A 62 23.44 9.80 -44.17
CA LYS A 62 24.32 10.83 -44.77
C LYS A 62 25.70 10.30 -45.19
N PHE A 63 26.25 9.32 -44.47
CA PHE A 63 27.56 8.73 -44.81
C PHE A 63 27.43 7.54 -45.76
N MET A 64 26.31 6.83 -45.76
CA MET A 64 25.98 5.84 -46.79
C MET A 64 25.94 6.48 -48.19
N SER A 65 25.30 7.65 -48.36
CA SER A 65 25.26 8.35 -49.65
C SER A 65 26.62 8.92 -50.11
N LYS A 66 27.64 8.91 -49.24
CA LYS A 66 29.03 9.23 -49.56
C LYS A 66 29.90 8.02 -49.93
N GLY A 67 29.36 6.80 -49.91
CA GLY A 67 30.14 5.58 -50.18
C GLY A 67 31.03 5.15 -49.01
N VAL A 68 30.55 5.24 -47.77
CA VAL A 68 31.22 4.61 -46.62
C VAL A 68 31.18 3.08 -46.73
N HIS A 69 32.27 2.44 -46.34
CA HIS A 69 32.49 0.99 -46.42
C HIS A 69 32.40 0.28 -45.06
N LEU A 70 32.44 1.02 -43.95
CA LEU A 70 32.36 0.50 -42.58
C LEU A 70 31.83 1.57 -41.61
N PHE A 71 30.88 1.19 -40.76
CA PHE A 71 30.52 1.98 -39.57
C PHE A 71 31.22 1.43 -38.32
N ILE A 72 31.85 2.30 -37.53
CA ILE A 72 32.37 1.98 -36.20
C ILE A 72 31.53 2.74 -35.16
N GLY A 73 30.87 2.01 -34.26
CA GLY A 73 29.75 2.50 -33.46
C GLY A 73 28.44 2.55 -34.28
N PRO A 74 27.38 3.25 -33.81
CA PRO A 74 27.26 3.94 -32.52
C PRO A 74 27.44 3.03 -31.30
N VAL A 75 27.75 3.63 -30.15
CA VAL A 75 27.89 2.91 -28.86
C VAL A 75 26.54 2.72 -28.17
N TYR A 76 25.72 3.78 -28.13
CA TYR A 76 24.40 3.78 -27.50
C TYR A 76 23.44 2.82 -28.20
N ASP A 77 22.80 1.93 -27.42
CA ASP A 77 21.97 0.83 -27.90
C ASP A 77 20.82 1.25 -28.80
N PHE A 78 20.07 2.30 -28.43
CA PHE A 78 18.98 2.80 -29.26
C PHE A 78 19.47 3.54 -30.51
N GLY A 79 20.70 4.07 -30.51
CA GLY A 79 21.33 4.68 -31.68
C GLY A 79 21.90 3.67 -32.68
N VAL A 80 22.51 2.59 -32.20
CA VAL A 80 23.07 1.52 -33.06
C VAL A 80 21.99 0.59 -33.61
N ALA A 81 20.87 0.38 -32.89
CA ALA A 81 19.77 -0.47 -33.34
C ALA A 81 19.22 -0.12 -34.75
N PRO A 82 18.85 1.14 -35.09
CA PRO A 82 18.41 1.49 -36.44
C PRO A 82 19.55 1.40 -37.46
N VAL A 83 20.77 1.88 -37.14
CA VAL A 83 21.93 1.80 -38.04
C VAL A 83 22.20 0.36 -38.46
N ALA A 84 22.24 -0.57 -37.50
CA ALA A 84 22.49 -1.99 -37.74
C ALA A 84 21.32 -2.75 -38.43
N ARG A 85 20.10 -2.18 -38.45
CA ARG A 85 18.97 -2.72 -39.23
C ARG A 85 19.02 -2.30 -40.69
N TYR A 86 19.49 -1.09 -40.99
CA TYR A 86 19.62 -0.60 -42.36
C TYR A 86 20.93 -1.04 -43.04
N ALA A 87 22.03 -1.14 -42.30
CA ALA A 87 23.34 -1.46 -42.86
C ALA A 87 23.41 -2.76 -43.72
N PRO A 88 22.67 -3.85 -43.43
CA PRO A 88 22.57 -5.00 -44.33
C PRO A 88 21.97 -4.68 -45.71
N LYS A 89 21.07 -3.69 -45.82
CA LYS A 89 20.50 -3.24 -47.11
C LYS A 89 21.50 -2.43 -47.93
N TRP A 90 22.53 -1.90 -47.30
CA TRP A 90 23.63 -1.17 -47.94
C TRP A 90 24.87 -2.05 -48.16
N ASN A 91 24.84 -3.31 -47.69
CA ASN A 91 25.99 -4.20 -47.60
C ASN A 91 27.17 -3.60 -46.80
N ILE A 92 26.88 -2.80 -45.77
CA ILE A 92 27.88 -2.14 -44.94
C ILE A 92 28.03 -2.89 -43.59
N PRO A 93 29.25 -3.30 -43.18
CA PRO A 93 29.53 -3.78 -41.83
C PRO A 93 29.35 -2.70 -40.76
N VAL A 94 28.89 -3.11 -39.57
CA VAL A 94 28.81 -2.25 -38.38
C VAL A 94 29.60 -2.91 -37.26
N ILE A 95 30.64 -2.24 -36.75
CA ILE A 95 31.48 -2.72 -35.64
C ILE A 95 31.25 -1.81 -34.43
N SER A 96 30.61 -2.29 -33.37
CA SER A 96 30.35 -1.46 -32.19
C SER A 96 31.02 -2.01 -30.91
N PRO A 97 31.69 -1.16 -30.11
CA PRO A 97 32.10 -1.48 -28.74
C PRO A 97 30.96 -1.30 -27.72
N GLY A 98 29.78 -0.85 -28.16
CA GLY A 98 28.54 -0.85 -27.38
C GLY A 98 27.58 -1.95 -27.84
N ALA A 99 26.32 -1.60 -28.10
CA ALA A 99 25.27 -2.56 -28.47
C ALA A 99 25.10 -3.66 -27.39
N PHE A 100 25.04 -3.24 -26.13
CA PHE A 100 25.07 -4.09 -24.95
C PHE A 100 23.82 -4.96 -24.79
N ALA A 101 22.66 -4.49 -25.24
CA ALA A 101 21.36 -5.10 -25.06
C ALA A 101 21.26 -6.50 -25.69
N HIS A 102 20.56 -7.39 -24.99
CA HIS A 102 20.33 -8.75 -25.43
C HIS A 102 19.67 -8.83 -26.82
N SER A 103 18.67 -7.98 -27.08
CA SER A 103 17.89 -7.97 -28.32
C SER A 103 18.73 -7.74 -29.58
N LEU A 104 19.89 -7.07 -29.46
CA LEU A 104 20.82 -6.85 -30.58
C LEU A 104 21.60 -8.10 -31.00
N ASN A 105 21.43 -9.22 -30.28
CA ASN A 105 21.97 -10.52 -30.69
C ASN A 105 21.17 -11.19 -31.82
N GLN A 106 19.98 -10.67 -32.16
CA GLN A 106 19.08 -11.27 -33.16
C GLN A 106 19.63 -11.13 -34.60
N LYS A 107 20.48 -12.08 -35.01
CA LYS A 107 21.17 -12.03 -36.31
C LYS A 107 20.25 -11.95 -37.54
N LYS A 108 18.97 -12.31 -37.46
CA LYS A 108 17.99 -12.04 -38.54
C LYS A 108 17.86 -10.54 -38.84
N SER A 109 17.86 -9.69 -37.80
CA SER A 109 17.68 -8.23 -37.90
C SER A 109 18.98 -7.43 -37.85
N PHE A 110 20.07 -8.03 -37.35
CA PHE A 110 21.36 -7.38 -37.13
C PHE A 110 22.51 -8.16 -37.78
N GLN A 111 22.34 -8.52 -39.06
CA GLN A 111 23.23 -9.41 -39.80
C GLN A 111 24.68 -8.90 -39.83
N THR A 112 24.86 -7.63 -40.19
CA THR A 112 26.18 -7.00 -40.35
C THR A 112 26.75 -6.39 -39.06
N LEU A 113 26.06 -6.54 -37.91
CA LEU A 113 26.52 -6.03 -36.62
C LEU A 113 27.50 -6.99 -35.94
N THR A 114 28.73 -6.53 -35.77
CA THR A 114 29.78 -7.16 -34.95
C THR A 114 29.94 -6.37 -33.66
N ARG A 115 29.86 -7.05 -32.53
CA ARG A 115 30.06 -6.46 -31.19
C ARG A 115 31.46 -6.84 -30.71
N VAL A 116 32.26 -5.85 -30.34
CA VAL A 116 33.69 -6.05 -29.98
C VAL A 116 33.99 -5.86 -28.49
N HIS A 117 32.95 -5.78 -27.66
CA HIS A 117 33.07 -5.65 -26.20
C HIS A 117 32.08 -6.57 -25.48
N THR A 118 32.20 -6.67 -24.15
CA THR A 118 31.26 -7.44 -23.30
C THR A 118 29.83 -6.94 -23.48
N THR A 119 28.87 -7.86 -23.53
CA THR A 119 27.44 -7.57 -23.68
C THR A 119 26.68 -7.95 -22.40
N PHE A 120 25.46 -7.45 -22.23
CA PHE A 120 24.64 -7.84 -21.08
C PHE A 120 24.23 -9.33 -21.11
N ASN A 121 24.41 -10.04 -22.23
CA ASN A 121 24.21 -11.50 -22.31
C ASN A 121 25.18 -12.24 -21.39
N SER A 122 26.48 -11.94 -21.47
CA SER A 122 27.51 -12.61 -20.67
C SER A 122 27.35 -12.29 -19.17
N MET A 123 26.91 -11.07 -18.85
CA MET A 123 26.55 -10.69 -17.48
C MET A 123 25.32 -11.47 -16.99
N ALA A 124 24.27 -11.57 -17.82
CA ALA A 124 23.04 -12.30 -17.48
C ALA A 124 23.29 -13.81 -17.32
N GLU A 125 24.13 -14.39 -18.16
CA GLU A 125 24.58 -15.78 -18.08
C GLU A 125 25.35 -16.04 -16.79
N PHE A 126 26.30 -15.17 -16.42
CA PHE A 126 27.02 -15.26 -15.14
C PHE A 126 26.09 -15.15 -13.93
N VAL A 127 25.14 -14.21 -13.94
CA VAL A 127 24.10 -14.11 -12.90
C VAL A 127 23.26 -15.39 -12.87
N TYR A 128 22.87 -15.95 -14.02
CA TYR A 128 22.13 -17.20 -14.10
C TYR A 128 22.91 -18.38 -13.51
N MET A 129 24.22 -18.49 -13.76
CA MET A 129 25.08 -19.50 -13.14
C MET A 129 25.14 -19.36 -11.61
N ILE A 130 25.17 -18.13 -11.07
CA ILE A 130 25.10 -17.90 -9.61
C ILE A 130 23.78 -18.43 -9.03
N LEU A 131 22.65 -18.15 -9.70
CA LEU A 131 21.33 -18.61 -9.27
C LEU A 131 21.27 -20.14 -9.20
N GLN A 132 21.77 -20.82 -10.23
CA GLN A 132 21.82 -22.28 -10.29
C GLN A 132 22.77 -22.85 -9.23
N HIS A 133 23.96 -22.26 -9.05
CA HIS A 133 24.96 -22.74 -8.09
C HIS A 133 24.46 -22.69 -6.63
N PHE A 134 23.74 -21.63 -6.24
CA PHE A 134 23.19 -21.47 -4.89
C PHE A 134 21.73 -21.93 -4.73
N GLY A 135 21.11 -22.47 -5.78
CA GLY A 135 19.71 -22.92 -5.75
C GLY A 135 18.69 -21.78 -5.52
N TRP A 136 19.00 -20.56 -5.96
CA TRP A 136 18.14 -19.39 -5.75
C TRP A 136 17.00 -19.34 -6.77
N SER A 137 15.79 -19.66 -6.32
CA SER A 137 14.56 -19.72 -7.12
C SER A 137 13.68 -18.46 -7.07
N LYS A 138 14.10 -17.39 -6.37
CA LYS A 138 13.34 -16.14 -6.24
C LYS A 138 14.23 -14.92 -6.34
N ILE A 139 13.88 -14.00 -7.22
CA ILE A 139 14.69 -12.83 -7.58
C ILE A 139 13.80 -11.61 -7.70
N LYS A 140 14.20 -10.51 -7.04
CA LYS A 140 13.63 -9.19 -7.27
C LYS A 140 14.73 -8.30 -7.81
N ALA A 141 14.56 -7.82 -9.03
CA ALA A 141 15.51 -6.98 -9.72
C ALA A 141 15.02 -5.53 -9.72
N VAL A 142 15.89 -4.60 -9.33
CA VAL A 142 15.56 -3.18 -9.21
C VAL A 142 16.52 -2.38 -10.08
N SER A 143 15.99 -1.57 -11.00
CA SER A 143 16.77 -0.68 -11.88
C SER A 143 16.46 0.79 -11.61
N ASP A 144 17.51 1.61 -11.55
CA ASP A 144 17.43 3.07 -11.72
C ASP A 144 17.91 3.41 -13.14
N ARG A 145 17.01 3.99 -13.94
CA ARG A 145 17.29 4.45 -15.32
C ARG A 145 18.42 5.48 -15.37
N PHE A 146 18.60 6.26 -14.31
CA PHE A 146 19.63 7.30 -14.19
C PHE A 146 20.86 6.83 -13.40
N GLY A 147 20.86 5.61 -12.87
CA GLY A 147 21.90 5.10 -11.97
C GLY A 147 23.30 5.01 -12.59
N ARG A 148 23.40 4.94 -13.93
CA ARG A 148 24.65 5.01 -14.71
C ARG A 148 24.53 5.98 -15.89
N ASN A 149 24.00 7.17 -15.62
CA ASN A 149 23.92 8.27 -16.58
C ASN A 149 25.28 8.81 -17.06
N ASP A 150 26.39 8.36 -16.44
CA ASP A 150 27.77 8.55 -16.93
C ASP A 150 28.09 7.72 -18.19
N ILE A 151 27.34 6.64 -18.45
CA ILE A 151 27.44 5.84 -19.68
C ILE A 151 26.31 6.25 -20.64
N PHE A 152 25.06 6.02 -20.26
CA PHE A 152 23.85 6.52 -20.93
C PHE A 152 22.60 6.25 -20.07
N ILE A 153 21.50 6.96 -20.36
CA ILE A 153 20.18 6.73 -19.73
C ILE A 153 19.69 5.32 -20.11
N ASP A 154 19.16 4.58 -19.13
CA ASP A 154 18.68 3.19 -19.25
C ASP A 154 19.76 2.10 -19.29
N PHE A 155 21.04 2.42 -19.10
CA PHE A 155 22.13 1.42 -19.03
C PHE A 155 21.83 0.29 -18.03
N CYS A 156 21.46 0.64 -16.79
CA CYS A 156 21.09 -0.33 -15.76
C CYS A 156 19.80 -1.09 -16.08
N ASP A 157 18.87 -0.46 -16.81
CA ASP A 157 17.58 -1.07 -17.12
C ASP A 157 17.71 -2.12 -18.24
N LEU A 158 18.52 -1.85 -19.26
CA LEU A 158 18.90 -2.81 -20.30
C LEU A 158 19.71 -3.99 -19.73
N ALA A 159 20.58 -3.73 -18.75
CA ALA A 159 21.32 -4.75 -18.03
C ALA A 159 20.38 -5.71 -17.28
N ILE A 160 19.48 -5.16 -16.47
CA ILE A 160 18.47 -5.93 -15.71
C ILE A 160 17.48 -6.65 -16.65
N SER A 161 17.07 -6.03 -17.75
CA SER A 161 16.21 -6.65 -18.76
C SER A 161 16.87 -7.84 -19.47
N SER A 162 18.20 -7.86 -19.55
CA SER A 162 18.94 -9.01 -20.09
C SER A 162 19.00 -10.18 -19.10
N ILE A 163 19.07 -9.90 -17.79
CA ILE A 163 18.92 -10.93 -16.72
C ILE A 163 17.50 -11.52 -16.76
N HIS A 164 16.48 -10.67 -16.86
CA HIS A 164 15.08 -11.10 -17.02
C HIS A 164 14.90 -12.08 -18.18
N GLN A 165 15.43 -11.72 -19.36
CA GLN A 165 15.33 -12.54 -20.56
C GLN A 165 16.05 -13.88 -20.38
N MET A 166 17.27 -13.88 -19.85
CA MET A 166 18.03 -15.10 -19.55
C MET A 166 17.29 -16.04 -18.58
N VAL A 167 16.66 -15.48 -17.54
CA VAL A 167 15.86 -16.25 -16.58
C VAL A 167 14.61 -16.84 -17.25
N ILE A 168 13.88 -16.07 -18.05
CA ILE A 168 12.68 -16.54 -18.77
C ILE A 168 13.03 -17.64 -19.79
N GLU A 169 14.06 -17.44 -20.61
CA GLU A 169 14.46 -18.39 -21.67
C GLU A 169 14.91 -19.75 -21.11
N ASN A 170 15.41 -19.78 -19.87
CA ASN A 170 15.82 -21.01 -19.19
C ASN A 170 14.80 -21.51 -18.14
N ASN A 171 13.65 -20.85 -17.99
CA ASN A 171 12.64 -21.13 -16.95
C ASN A 171 11.96 -22.51 -17.12
N GLU A 172 12.02 -23.12 -18.31
CA GLU A 172 11.52 -24.48 -18.55
C GLU A 172 12.23 -25.56 -17.70
N LYS A 173 13.41 -25.26 -17.13
CA LYS A 173 14.23 -26.22 -16.35
C LYS A 173 14.27 -25.95 -14.85
N THR A 174 13.93 -24.74 -14.42
CA THR A 174 13.92 -24.35 -12.99
C THR A 174 12.89 -23.25 -12.78
N TYR A 175 11.94 -23.47 -11.87
CA TYR A 175 10.94 -22.47 -11.47
C TYR A 175 11.62 -21.28 -10.77
N VAL A 176 11.86 -20.20 -11.52
CA VAL A 176 12.44 -18.95 -11.01
C VAL A 176 11.38 -17.85 -11.03
N ASP A 177 11.00 -17.41 -9.84
CA ASP A 177 10.08 -16.30 -9.60
C ASP A 177 10.84 -14.97 -9.74
N TYR A 178 10.56 -14.21 -10.79
CA TYR A 178 11.28 -12.98 -11.13
C TYR A 178 10.33 -11.77 -11.21
N GLU A 179 10.68 -10.69 -10.50
CA GLU A 179 9.98 -9.41 -10.58
C GLU A 179 10.97 -8.27 -10.92
N LYS A 180 10.62 -7.43 -11.89
CA LYS A 180 11.36 -6.19 -12.23
C LYS A 180 10.66 -4.97 -11.62
N TYR A 181 11.44 -4.08 -11.00
CA TYR A 181 10.99 -2.79 -10.50
C TYR A 181 11.84 -1.65 -11.07
N GLU A 182 11.16 -0.66 -11.63
CA GLU A 182 11.77 0.56 -12.15
C GLU A 182 11.65 1.70 -11.14
N ILE A 183 12.75 2.39 -10.86
CA ILE A 183 12.76 3.60 -10.01
C ILE A 183 12.46 4.82 -10.89
N LEU A 184 11.19 5.24 -10.89
CA LEU A 184 10.81 6.59 -11.32
C LEU A 184 11.37 7.63 -10.32
N ARG A 185 11.61 8.86 -10.76
CA ARG A 185 12.34 9.92 -10.02
C ARG A 185 11.66 10.35 -8.71
N GLU A 186 11.79 9.54 -7.67
CA GLU A 186 11.51 9.89 -6.28
C GLU A 186 12.78 10.40 -5.57
N PRO A 187 12.68 11.22 -4.51
CA PRO A 187 13.83 11.64 -3.74
C PRO A 187 14.60 10.44 -3.16
N ARG A 188 15.94 10.50 -3.22
CA ARG A 188 16.86 9.42 -2.79
C ARG A 188 16.61 8.89 -1.37
N ASN A 189 15.93 9.67 -0.53
CA ASN A 189 15.57 9.33 0.86
C ASN A 189 14.28 8.49 1.00
N GLN A 190 13.40 8.47 -0.01
CA GLN A 190 12.22 7.59 -0.05
C GLN A 190 12.52 6.23 -0.71
N MET A 191 13.61 6.19 -1.51
CA MET A 191 14.12 5.02 -2.24
C MET A 191 14.28 3.79 -1.32
N THR A 192 14.86 3.97 -0.14
CA THR A 192 15.07 2.89 0.83
C THR A 192 13.75 2.32 1.31
N SER A 193 12.78 3.16 1.68
CA SER A 193 11.49 2.71 2.20
C SER A 193 10.70 1.89 1.18
N HIS A 194 10.57 2.37 -0.06
CA HIS A 194 9.75 1.70 -1.08
C HIS A 194 10.37 0.38 -1.56
N VAL A 195 11.69 0.33 -1.67
CA VAL A 195 12.42 -0.90 -2.01
C VAL A 195 12.37 -1.91 -0.86
N LEU A 196 12.57 -1.48 0.39
CA LEU A 196 12.45 -2.36 1.56
C LEU A 196 11.02 -2.89 1.76
N GLU A 197 10.00 -2.08 1.50
CA GLU A 197 8.58 -2.47 1.55
C GLU A 197 8.25 -3.53 0.49
N LYS A 198 8.70 -3.34 -0.76
CA LYS A 198 8.45 -4.28 -1.87
C LYS A 198 9.33 -5.54 -1.88
N ILE A 199 10.54 -5.48 -1.33
CA ILE A 199 11.42 -6.66 -1.21
C ILE A 199 10.91 -7.66 -0.17
N ASN A 200 9.95 -7.27 0.69
CA ASN A 200 9.29 -8.13 1.68
C ASN A 200 10.31 -8.85 2.58
N LEU A 201 10.85 -8.08 3.53
CA LEU A 201 12.07 -8.33 4.31
C LEU A 201 12.14 -9.69 5.04
N LYS A 202 12.48 -10.75 4.29
CA LYS A 202 12.96 -12.01 4.86
C LYS A 202 14.39 -11.93 5.42
N PHE A 203 15.12 -10.84 5.20
CA PHE A 203 16.51 -10.66 5.67
C PHE A 203 16.84 -9.26 6.24
N ALA A 204 15.86 -8.48 6.69
CA ALA A 204 16.18 -7.30 7.49
C ALA A 204 16.61 -7.69 8.90
N ALA A 205 17.54 -6.92 9.47
CA ALA A 205 17.89 -6.99 10.89
C ALA A 205 16.64 -7.00 11.79
N VAL A 206 16.74 -7.69 12.92
CA VAL A 206 15.66 -7.85 13.91
C VAL A 206 15.07 -6.50 14.29
N LYS A 207 13.88 -6.19 13.77
CA LYS A 207 13.19 -4.94 14.04
C LYS A 207 12.41 -5.09 15.36
N SER A 208 12.90 -4.43 16.40
CA SER A 208 12.16 -4.28 17.65
C SER A 208 11.05 -3.24 17.47
N VAL A 209 9.80 -3.62 17.76
CA VAL A 209 8.63 -2.72 17.71
C VAL A 209 8.01 -2.66 19.10
N ASN A 210 8.14 -1.49 19.74
CA ASN A 210 7.57 -1.24 21.06
C ASN A 210 6.11 -0.82 20.92
N ILE A 211 5.19 -1.63 21.44
CA ILE A 211 3.74 -1.43 21.40
C ILE A 211 3.27 -1.08 22.82
N THR A 212 2.48 0.00 22.97
CA THR A 212 1.81 0.29 24.25
C THR A 212 0.31 0.05 24.15
N VAL A 213 -0.23 -0.74 25.08
CA VAL A 213 -1.67 -1.03 25.21
C VAL A 213 -2.24 -0.23 26.37
N PHE A 214 -3.19 0.66 26.08
CA PHE A 214 -3.89 1.48 27.07
C PHE A 214 -5.26 0.89 27.38
N ALA A 215 -5.45 0.43 28.61
CA ALA A 215 -6.78 0.07 29.11
C ALA A 215 -6.85 0.24 30.63
N PRO A 216 -8.03 0.33 31.25
CA PRO A 216 -8.14 0.44 32.69
C PRO A 216 -7.74 -0.86 33.37
N LYS A 217 -6.97 -0.77 34.45
CA LYS A 217 -6.69 -1.91 35.33
C LYS A 217 -7.90 -2.24 36.21
N PHE A 218 -8.69 -1.23 36.59
CA PHE A 218 -9.80 -1.36 37.54
C PHE A 218 -11.05 -0.54 37.14
N PRO A 219 -12.24 -0.91 37.67
CA PRO A 219 -12.54 -2.21 38.25
C PRO A 219 -12.47 -3.32 37.20
N VAL A 220 -12.13 -4.55 37.62
CA VAL A 220 -11.99 -5.72 36.74
C VAL A 220 -13.29 -6.13 36.05
N THR A 221 -14.43 -5.61 36.53
CA THR A 221 -15.75 -5.77 35.90
C THR A 221 -15.84 -5.13 34.52
N ARG A 222 -15.05 -4.06 34.23
CA ARG A 222 -15.04 -3.39 32.91
C ARG A 222 -14.81 -4.36 31.76
N LEU A 223 -15.50 -4.16 30.63
CA LEU A 223 -15.42 -5.07 29.47
C LEU A 223 -14.00 -5.15 28.89
N PHE A 224 -13.32 -4.01 28.83
CA PHE A 224 -11.96 -3.85 28.29
C PHE A 224 -10.91 -3.66 29.40
N ALA A 225 -11.12 -4.22 30.60
CA ALA A 225 -10.09 -4.21 31.64
C ALA A 225 -8.81 -4.91 31.16
N LEU A 226 -7.63 -4.43 31.58
CA LEU A 226 -6.33 -4.97 31.14
C LEU A 226 -6.25 -6.50 31.25
N GLY A 227 -6.61 -7.07 32.40
CA GLY A 227 -6.59 -8.52 32.62
C GLY A 227 -7.55 -9.34 31.73
N LYS A 228 -8.51 -8.71 31.04
CA LYS A 228 -9.37 -9.37 30.05
C LYS A 228 -8.79 -9.28 28.64
N ILE A 229 -8.21 -8.14 28.27
CA ILE A 229 -7.69 -7.93 26.92
C ILE A 229 -6.27 -8.47 26.73
N GLN A 230 -5.49 -8.60 27.82
CA GLN A 230 -4.09 -9.02 27.80
C GLN A 230 -3.90 -10.35 27.05
N ILE A 231 -4.69 -11.37 27.39
CA ILE A 231 -4.67 -12.70 26.74
C ILE A 231 -4.91 -12.58 25.21
N GLY A 232 -5.84 -11.72 24.79
CA GLY A 232 -6.12 -11.49 23.37
C GLY A 232 -4.97 -10.83 22.62
N ILE A 233 -4.23 -9.93 23.28
CA ILE A 233 -3.03 -9.30 22.74
C ILE A 233 -1.85 -10.26 22.72
N GLU A 234 -1.67 -11.08 23.76
CA GLU A 234 -0.61 -12.10 23.84
C GLU A 234 -0.78 -13.18 22.77
N ILE A 235 -2.00 -13.68 22.56
CA ILE A 235 -2.31 -14.61 21.44
C ILE A 235 -2.05 -13.95 20.07
N ALA A 236 -2.35 -12.66 19.92
CA ALA A 236 -2.04 -11.94 18.68
C ALA A 236 -0.53 -11.77 18.49
N GLN A 237 0.20 -11.42 19.55
CA GLN A 237 1.65 -11.30 19.57
C GLN A 237 2.31 -12.63 19.20
N GLU A 238 1.87 -13.74 19.79
CA GLU A 238 2.36 -15.10 19.49
C GLU A 238 2.10 -15.48 18.03
N LYS A 239 0.88 -15.24 17.51
CA LYS A 239 0.55 -15.51 16.09
C LYS A 239 1.36 -14.67 15.11
N ILE A 240 1.62 -13.40 15.43
CA ILE A 240 2.50 -12.54 14.63
C ILE A 240 3.94 -13.05 14.75
N GLN A 241 4.42 -13.39 15.95
CA GLN A 241 5.76 -13.92 16.16
C GLN A 241 5.94 -15.22 15.35
N MET A 242 5.03 -16.20 15.43
CA MET A 242 5.10 -17.41 14.60
C MET A 242 5.14 -17.09 13.09
N ARG A 243 4.33 -16.13 12.61
CA ARG A 243 4.26 -15.81 11.18
C ARG A 243 5.48 -15.06 10.63
N TYR A 244 6.16 -14.25 11.44
CA TYR A 244 7.29 -13.39 11.02
C TYR A 244 8.63 -13.71 11.70
N SER A 245 8.62 -14.71 12.60
CA SER A 245 9.60 -15.48 13.41
C SER A 245 11.08 -15.07 13.57
N ARG A 246 11.71 -14.30 12.68
CA ARG A 246 13.16 -14.03 12.73
C ARG A 246 13.54 -12.56 12.61
N ASN A 247 12.69 -11.70 12.06
CA ASN A 247 13.06 -10.31 11.74
C ASN A 247 12.21 -9.26 12.48
N LEU A 248 11.32 -9.69 13.37
CA LEU A 248 10.42 -8.84 14.13
C LEU A 248 10.39 -9.32 15.58
N VAL A 249 10.56 -8.39 16.51
CA VAL A 249 10.35 -8.61 17.95
C VAL A 249 9.32 -7.59 18.41
N LEU A 250 8.21 -8.07 18.96
CA LEU A 250 7.16 -7.22 19.50
C LEU A 250 7.33 -7.07 21.02
N ASN A 251 7.63 -5.86 21.48
CA ASN A 251 7.70 -5.54 22.91
C ASN A 251 6.39 -4.88 23.32
N VAL A 252 5.47 -5.65 23.90
CA VAL A 252 4.16 -5.16 24.34
C VAL A 252 4.21 -4.71 25.80
N SER A 253 3.80 -3.47 26.08
CA SER A 253 3.66 -2.94 27.43
C SER A 253 2.22 -2.54 27.73
N PHE A 254 1.66 -3.07 28.82
CA PHE A 254 0.32 -2.75 29.28
C PHE A 254 0.32 -1.57 30.27
N VAL A 255 -0.52 -0.56 30.00
CA VAL A 255 -0.58 0.70 30.74
C VAL A 255 -2.00 0.95 31.23
N ASN A 256 -2.15 1.24 32.53
CA ASN A 256 -3.43 1.63 33.11
C ASN A 256 -3.85 3.01 32.60
N SER A 257 -4.91 3.07 31.78
CA SER A 257 -5.49 4.34 31.33
C SER A 257 -6.38 5.02 32.37
N ASN A 258 -6.69 4.33 33.47
CA ASN A 258 -7.53 4.78 34.59
C ASN A 258 -8.96 5.27 34.21
N VAL A 259 -9.37 5.12 32.94
CA VAL A 259 -10.54 5.83 32.35
C VAL A 259 -10.45 7.35 32.60
N SER A 260 -9.23 7.87 32.53
CA SER A 260 -8.89 9.28 32.72
C SER A 260 -8.31 9.82 31.42
N ASP A 261 -8.77 11.00 31.03
CA ASP A 261 -8.29 11.69 29.82
C ASP A 261 -6.89 12.31 30.02
N THR A 262 -6.53 12.56 31.27
CA THR A 262 -5.26 13.10 31.73
C THR A 262 -4.23 12.00 31.98
N ASP A 263 -4.58 10.96 32.75
CA ASP A 263 -3.62 9.88 33.09
C ASP A 263 -3.17 9.13 31.83
N ALA A 264 -4.11 8.87 30.92
CA ALA A 264 -3.81 8.21 29.65
C ALA A 264 -2.89 9.07 28.76
N LEU A 265 -3.08 10.40 28.73
CA LEU A 265 -2.21 11.31 27.97
C LEU A 265 -0.81 11.41 28.59
N LEU A 266 -0.70 11.60 29.91
CA LEU A 266 0.59 11.65 30.60
C LEU A 266 1.38 10.34 30.43
N ALA A 267 0.69 9.20 30.48
CA ALA A 267 1.31 7.91 30.21
C ALA A 267 1.70 7.75 28.74
N ALA A 268 0.91 8.26 27.79
CA ALA A 268 1.29 8.27 26.36
C ALA A 268 2.56 9.08 26.09
N ILE A 269 2.68 10.28 26.66
CA ILE A 269 3.89 11.12 26.58
C ILE A 269 5.11 10.32 27.07
N ARG A 270 5.05 9.79 28.30
CA ARG A 270 6.14 8.98 28.89
C ARG A 270 6.50 7.76 28.04
N ARG A 271 5.55 7.16 27.32
CA ARG A 271 5.83 6.01 26.44
C ARG A 271 6.44 6.44 25.11
N MET A 272 6.15 7.63 24.60
CA MET A 272 6.89 8.20 23.46
C MET A 272 8.35 8.48 23.82
N ASP A 273 8.61 9.05 25.00
CA ASP A 273 9.98 9.27 25.49
C ASP A 273 10.79 7.96 25.60
N ASN A 274 10.11 6.83 25.83
CA ASN A 274 10.67 5.48 25.86
C ASN A 274 10.62 4.76 24.48
N GLY A 275 10.52 5.50 23.38
CA GLY A 275 10.57 4.94 22.02
C GLY A 275 9.40 4.02 21.69
N CYS A 276 8.17 4.39 22.04
CA CYS A 276 6.98 3.68 21.58
C CYS A 276 6.71 3.92 20.09
N HIS A 277 6.36 2.85 19.37
CA HIS A 277 6.16 2.87 17.92
C HIS A 277 4.68 2.73 17.51
N PHE A 278 3.83 2.25 18.42
CA PHE A 278 2.43 1.92 18.12
C PHE A 278 1.57 1.93 19.38
N PHE A 279 0.37 2.50 19.32
CA PHE A 279 -0.58 2.48 20.42
C PHE A 279 -1.81 1.61 20.14
N ILE A 280 -2.21 0.81 21.12
CA ILE A 280 -3.49 0.10 21.15
C ILE A 280 -4.36 0.73 22.25
N GLY A 281 -5.57 1.16 21.90
CA GLY A 281 -6.41 1.97 22.79
C GLY A 281 -5.93 3.43 22.94
N PRO A 282 -6.39 4.18 23.96
CA PRO A 282 -7.38 3.81 24.98
C PRO A 282 -8.77 3.53 24.39
N VAL A 283 -9.71 3.06 25.21
CA VAL A 283 -11.12 2.86 24.80
C VAL A 283 -12.01 4.05 25.19
N TYR A 284 -11.63 4.80 26.23
CA TYR A 284 -12.41 5.95 26.71
C TYR A 284 -12.29 7.15 25.76
N ASP A 285 -13.43 7.70 25.36
CA ASP A 285 -13.51 8.69 24.29
C ASP A 285 -12.71 9.97 24.53
N TYR A 286 -12.74 10.52 25.76
CA TYR A 286 -11.97 11.72 26.10
C TYR A 286 -10.46 11.43 26.10
N ALA A 287 -10.04 10.27 26.60
CA ALA A 287 -8.64 9.83 26.54
C ALA A 287 -8.15 9.62 25.10
N VAL A 288 -8.98 9.04 24.22
CA VAL A 288 -8.66 8.93 22.79
C VAL A 288 -8.55 10.32 22.17
N ASN A 289 -9.55 11.19 22.36
CA ASN A 289 -9.60 12.55 21.81
C ASN A 289 -8.39 13.40 22.21
N ASN A 290 -7.86 13.24 23.43
CA ASN A 290 -6.63 13.89 23.84
C ASN A 290 -5.41 13.34 23.10
N ILE A 291 -5.17 12.02 23.14
CA ILE A 291 -3.94 11.42 22.59
C ILE A 291 -3.85 11.57 21.06
N VAL A 292 -4.96 11.44 20.32
CA VAL A 292 -4.95 11.51 18.85
C VAL A 292 -4.60 12.89 18.28
N ARG A 293 -4.65 13.94 19.10
CA ARG A 293 -4.22 15.30 18.71
C ARG A 293 -2.69 15.42 18.69
N TYR A 294 -2.00 14.68 19.55
CA TYR A 294 -0.53 14.66 19.62
C TYR A 294 0.08 13.59 18.72
N ALA A 295 -0.62 12.47 18.52
CA ALA A 295 -0.11 11.32 17.76
C ALA A 295 0.42 11.64 16.34
N PRO A 296 -0.16 12.58 15.56
CA PRO A 296 0.39 12.98 14.26
C PRO A 296 1.71 13.74 14.37
N LYS A 297 1.95 14.47 15.47
CA LYS A 297 3.24 15.14 15.76
C LYS A 297 4.31 14.14 16.16
N TRP A 298 3.93 13.06 16.84
CA TRP A 298 4.79 11.93 17.18
C TRP A 298 4.97 10.93 16.03
N ASN A 299 4.26 11.10 14.92
CA ASN A 299 4.16 10.12 13.83
C ASN A 299 3.79 8.70 14.30
N VAL A 300 2.97 8.59 15.36
CA VAL A 300 2.59 7.30 15.97
C VAL A 300 1.18 6.87 15.53
N PRO A 301 1.02 5.65 14.95
CA PRO A 301 -0.28 5.07 14.66
C PRO A 301 -1.00 4.62 15.94
N ILE A 302 -2.32 4.78 15.94
CA ILE A 302 -3.21 4.37 17.03
C ILE A 302 -4.29 3.43 16.48
N VAL A 303 -4.40 2.23 17.03
CA VAL A 303 -5.54 1.33 16.81
C VAL A 303 -6.37 1.24 18.07
N SER A 304 -7.62 1.71 18.03
CA SER A 304 -8.51 1.71 19.21
C SER A 304 -9.83 0.98 18.95
N PRO A 305 -10.32 0.14 19.89
CA PRO A 305 -11.69 -0.37 19.88
C PRO A 305 -12.70 0.62 20.50
N GLY A 306 -12.28 1.83 20.87
CA GLY A 306 -13.13 2.95 21.32
C GLY A 306 -13.00 4.18 20.43
N GLY A 307 -13.19 5.37 21.00
CA GLY A 307 -13.28 6.61 20.21
C GLY A 307 -14.61 6.67 19.44
N PHE A 308 -15.69 6.34 20.13
CA PHE A 308 -17.03 6.13 19.59
C PHE A 308 -17.66 7.41 19.03
N ASN A 309 -17.27 8.58 19.56
CA ASN A 309 -17.82 9.88 19.19
C ASN A 309 -17.64 10.24 17.71
N HIS A 310 -18.54 11.11 17.25
CA HIS A 310 -18.62 11.59 15.88
C HIS A 310 -17.48 12.56 15.49
N GLY A 311 -16.86 13.25 16.44
CA GLY A 311 -15.76 14.19 16.16
C GLY A 311 -14.52 13.50 15.58
N LEU A 312 -14.25 12.27 16.02
CA LEU A 312 -13.14 11.42 15.54
C LEU A 312 -13.36 10.83 14.13
N ASP A 313 -14.50 11.08 13.49
CA ASP A 313 -14.73 10.78 12.08
C ASP A 313 -13.94 11.74 11.16
N ASN A 314 -13.66 12.98 11.61
CA ASN A 314 -12.89 13.94 10.82
C ASN A 314 -11.37 13.66 10.92
N LYS A 315 -10.92 12.73 10.07
CA LYS A 315 -9.51 12.31 9.95
C LYS A 315 -8.56 13.42 9.53
N LYS A 316 -9.03 14.45 8.79
CA LYS A 316 -8.17 15.56 8.34
C LYS A 316 -7.75 16.48 9.50
N ILE A 317 -8.64 16.70 10.46
CA ILE A 317 -8.43 17.68 11.55
C ILE A 317 -7.98 17.01 12.85
N TYR A 318 -8.65 15.93 13.28
CA TYR A 318 -8.49 15.45 14.66
C TYR A 318 -7.72 14.15 14.82
N ALA A 319 -7.69 13.28 13.81
CA ALA A 319 -7.27 11.89 14.04
C ALA A 319 -6.70 11.16 12.79
N PRO A 320 -5.73 11.74 12.04
CA PRO A 320 -5.22 11.13 10.81
C PRO A 320 -4.46 9.82 11.07
N THR A 321 -3.91 9.62 12.27
CA THR A 321 -3.20 8.38 12.67
C THR A 321 -4.08 7.39 13.45
N LEU A 322 -5.37 7.69 13.65
CA LEU A 322 -6.32 6.81 14.38
C LEU A 322 -7.08 5.88 13.43
N THR A 323 -6.91 4.58 13.60
CA THR A 323 -7.81 3.55 13.07
C THR A 323 -8.70 3.04 14.20
N ARG A 324 -10.02 3.05 13.99
CA ARG A 324 -11.00 2.46 14.93
C ARG A 324 -11.41 1.08 14.43
N ILE A 325 -11.41 0.09 15.33
CA ILE A 325 -11.71 -1.31 15.03
C ILE A 325 -13.05 -1.79 15.62
N HIS A 326 -13.93 -0.85 15.97
CA HIS A 326 -15.28 -1.11 16.49
C HIS A 326 -16.30 -0.19 15.82
N ALA A 327 -17.59 -0.56 15.89
CA ALA A 327 -18.71 0.30 15.50
C ALA A 327 -18.70 1.63 16.28
N THR A 328 -18.99 2.73 15.60
CA THR A 328 -19.04 4.08 16.20
C THR A 328 -20.47 4.43 16.61
N PHE A 329 -20.65 5.49 17.40
CA PHE A 329 -22.00 6.00 17.65
C PHE A 329 -22.69 6.41 16.34
N ASN A 330 -21.98 7.03 15.40
CA ASN A 330 -22.51 7.34 14.07
C ASN A 330 -22.99 6.11 13.29
N SER A 331 -22.32 4.95 13.42
CA SER A 331 -22.79 3.69 12.84
C SER A 331 -24.15 3.28 13.42
N MET A 332 -24.30 3.37 14.75
CA MET A 332 -25.56 3.06 15.44
C MET A 332 -26.67 4.06 15.10
N SER A 333 -26.36 5.36 15.07
CA SER A 333 -27.31 6.41 14.70
C SER A 333 -27.84 6.26 13.27
N LYS A 334 -26.96 5.89 12.33
CA LYS A 334 -27.37 5.58 10.94
C LYS A 334 -28.31 4.39 10.88
N PHE A 335 -28.04 3.32 11.63
CA PHE A 335 -28.94 2.17 11.73
C PHE A 335 -30.31 2.55 12.30
N ILE A 336 -30.36 3.33 13.38
CA ILE A 336 -31.62 3.83 13.97
C ILE A 336 -32.38 4.71 12.95
N ALA A 337 -31.69 5.62 12.24
CA ALA A 337 -32.31 6.44 11.20
C ALA A 337 -32.89 5.61 10.03
N LEU A 338 -32.28 4.48 9.67
CA LEU A 338 -32.83 3.54 8.68
C LEU A 338 -34.08 2.82 9.20
N LEU A 339 -34.14 2.47 10.49
CA LEU A 339 -35.37 1.95 11.09
C LEU A 339 -36.50 2.99 11.04
N PHE A 340 -36.20 4.25 11.38
CA PHE A 340 -37.16 5.35 11.28
C PHE A 340 -37.72 5.53 9.87
N GLN A 341 -36.85 5.49 8.86
CA GLN A 341 -37.26 5.54 7.45
C GLN A 341 -38.11 4.32 7.05
N LYS A 342 -37.68 3.10 7.40
CA LYS A 342 -38.37 1.85 7.06
C LYS A 342 -39.77 1.76 7.64
N TYR A 343 -39.93 2.12 8.92
CA TYR A 343 -41.20 2.03 9.64
C TYR A 343 -42.00 3.34 9.67
N LYS A 344 -41.51 4.39 8.99
CA LYS A 344 -42.12 5.73 8.91
C LYS A 344 -42.39 6.34 10.30
N TRP A 345 -41.47 6.09 11.24
CA TRP A 345 -41.52 6.66 12.58
C TRP A 345 -41.18 8.16 12.51
N LYS A 346 -41.86 8.98 13.31
CA LYS A 346 -41.68 10.44 13.31
C LYS A 346 -41.29 11.05 14.65
N ARG A 347 -41.29 10.25 15.72
CA ARG A 347 -40.97 10.67 17.08
C ARG A 347 -40.10 9.63 17.77
N LEU A 348 -39.02 10.10 18.40
CA LEU A 348 -38.14 9.30 19.24
C LEU A 348 -38.15 9.87 20.65
N LYS A 349 -38.48 9.05 21.65
CA LYS A 349 -38.29 9.39 23.06
C LYS A 349 -37.18 8.51 23.64
N THR A 350 -36.15 9.13 24.21
CA THR A 350 -34.99 8.43 24.78
C THR A 350 -34.91 8.60 26.28
N ILE A 351 -34.53 7.53 26.98
CA ILE A 351 -34.28 7.55 28.43
C ILE A 351 -32.85 7.06 28.67
N SER A 352 -32.03 7.94 29.26
CA SER A 352 -30.63 7.68 29.63
C SER A 352 -30.47 7.62 31.15
N GLU A 353 -29.56 6.76 31.62
CA GLU A 353 -28.97 6.89 32.95
C GLU A 353 -27.47 7.21 32.80
N ASN A 354 -27.03 8.34 33.36
CA ASN A 354 -25.64 8.83 33.24
C ASN A 354 -24.59 7.78 33.67
N PHE A 355 -25.00 6.87 34.56
CA PHE A 355 -24.18 5.82 35.17
C PHE A 355 -24.60 4.40 34.74
N GLY A 356 -25.45 4.23 33.72
CA GLY A 356 -26.04 2.92 33.38
C GLY A 356 -25.09 1.88 32.73
N THR A 357 -23.89 2.28 32.32
CA THR A 357 -22.89 1.37 31.68
C THR A 357 -21.47 1.57 32.26
N PRO A 358 -21.27 1.41 33.58
CA PRO A 358 -19.97 1.63 34.22
C PRO A 358 -18.89 0.64 33.75
N GLU A 359 -19.28 -0.52 33.20
CA GLU A 359 -18.39 -1.53 32.62
C GLU A 359 -17.74 -1.05 31.32
N ILE A 360 -18.33 -0.06 30.65
CA ILE A 360 -17.73 0.66 29.53
C ILE A 360 -17.06 1.90 30.13
N PHE A 361 -17.77 3.03 30.19
CA PHE A 361 -17.34 4.25 30.89
C PHE A 361 -18.54 5.13 31.23
N TYR A 362 -18.39 5.99 32.23
CA TYR A 362 -19.45 6.91 32.66
C TYR A 362 -19.82 7.91 31.55
N GLY A 363 -21.13 8.10 31.30
CA GLY A 363 -21.63 8.93 30.21
C GLY A 363 -21.69 8.25 28.83
N TYR A 364 -21.32 6.98 28.68
CA TYR A 364 -21.39 6.26 27.39
C TYR A 364 -22.80 6.30 26.76
N CYS A 365 -23.86 6.02 27.53
CA CYS A 365 -25.23 6.08 27.05
C CYS A 365 -25.63 7.48 26.55
N ASN A 366 -25.17 8.53 27.23
CA ASN A 366 -25.48 9.92 26.86
C ASN A 366 -24.82 10.26 25.52
N LEU A 367 -23.53 9.96 25.34
CA LEU A 367 -22.82 10.22 24.08
C LEU A 367 -23.42 9.45 22.90
N LEU A 368 -23.93 8.23 23.12
CA LEU A 368 -24.69 7.49 22.11
C LEU A 368 -26.00 8.20 21.77
N ILE A 369 -26.77 8.62 22.77
CA ILE A 369 -28.06 9.31 22.58
C ILE A 369 -27.86 10.66 21.88
N ASP A 370 -26.83 11.42 22.24
CA ASP A 370 -26.48 12.70 21.60
C ASP A 370 -26.10 12.50 20.12
N ALA A 371 -25.37 11.42 19.81
CA ALA A 371 -25.07 11.05 18.43
C ALA A 371 -26.31 10.56 17.65
N VAL A 372 -27.31 9.99 18.32
CA VAL A 372 -28.60 9.61 17.70
C VAL A 372 -29.43 10.86 17.43
N GLN A 373 -29.52 11.77 18.41
CA GLN A 373 -30.19 13.07 18.31
C GLN A 373 -29.69 13.84 17.08
N ASN A 374 -28.38 14.09 16.99
CA ASN A 374 -27.75 14.80 15.87
C ASN A 374 -28.08 14.20 14.49
N GLN A 375 -28.27 12.89 14.40
CA GLN A 375 -28.55 12.16 13.14
C GLN A 375 -30.05 12.09 12.79
N VAL A 376 -30.92 12.28 13.78
CA VAL A 376 -32.39 12.19 13.70
C VAL A 376 -33.01 13.58 13.52
N GLU A 377 -32.53 14.59 14.25
CA GLU A 377 -32.93 15.99 14.07
C GLU A 377 -32.59 16.51 12.67
N SER A 378 -31.48 16.04 12.07
CA SER A 378 -31.08 16.39 10.70
C SER A 378 -32.00 15.83 9.59
N LYS A 379 -33.19 15.32 9.92
CA LYS A 379 -34.13 14.60 9.04
C LYS A 379 -35.62 14.89 9.35
N ASP A 380 -35.93 16.03 9.97
CA ASP A 380 -37.30 16.46 10.31
C ASP A 380 -38.09 15.48 11.21
N PHE A 381 -37.39 14.76 12.09
CA PHE A 381 -37.98 13.90 13.11
C PHE A 381 -38.03 14.66 14.46
N CYS A 382 -39.11 14.47 15.24
CA CYS A 382 -39.14 15.00 16.61
C CYS A 382 -38.32 14.09 17.54
N PHE A 383 -37.56 14.70 18.45
CA PHE A 383 -36.71 13.99 19.40
C PHE A 383 -36.89 14.58 20.80
N ASP A 384 -37.21 13.73 21.78
CA ASP A 384 -37.27 14.12 23.20
C ASP A 384 -36.28 13.26 24.02
N LYS A 385 -35.50 13.90 24.88
CA LYS A 385 -34.48 13.26 25.74
C LYS A 385 -34.82 13.44 27.21
N TYR A 386 -34.76 12.35 27.97
CA TYR A 386 -35.00 12.33 29.40
C TYR A 386 -33.82 11.69 30.14
N ASP A 387 -33.06 12.50 30.90
CA ASP A 387 -31.91 12.03 31.68
C ASP A 387 -32.31 11.70 33.13
N ILE A 388 -32.15 10.43 33.50
CA ILE A 388 -32.30 9.95 34.88
C ILE A 388 -31.08 10.39 35.69
N ARG A 389 -31.23 11.49 36.43
CA ARG A 389 -30.34 11.81 37.55
C ARG A 389 -30.72 10.96 38.75
N LEU A 390 -29.79 10.14 39.21
CA LEU A 390 -29.94 9.20 40.34
C LEU A 390 -30.14 9.94 41.68
N ASP A 391 -31.37 10.37 41.95
CA ASP A 391 -31.68 11.14 43.16
C ASP A 391 -33.02 10.75 43.82
N ARG A 392 -33.46 9.51 43.56
CA ARG A 392 -34.38 8.60 44.30
C ARG A 392 -34.94 7.53 43.35
N LYS A 393 -35.04 6.27 43.80
CA LYS A 393 -35.69 5.17 43.02
C LYS A 393 -37.11 5.52 42.58
N GLU A 394 -37.83 6.27 43.42
CA GLU A 394 -39.19 6.72 43.20
C GLU A 394 -39.33 7.69 42.01
N LYS A 395 -38.38 8.63 41.85
CA LYS A 395 -38.31 9.50 40.66
C LYS A 395 -38.07 8.70 39.38
N LYS A 396 -37.22 7.67 39.42
CA LYS A 396 -36.94 6.78 38.26
C LYS A 396 -38.21 6.05 37.81
N LEU A 397 -38.98 5.48 38.76
CA LEU A 397 -40.23 4.79 38.44
C LEU A 397 -41.30 5.75 37.89
N ASN A 398 -41.44 6.94 38.48
CA ASN A 398 -42.42 7.93 38.03
C ASN A 398 -42.08 8.52 36.66
N MET A 399 -40.80 8.72 36.33
CA MET A 399 -40.38 9.20 35.01
C MET A 399 -40.59 8.14 33.92
N VAL A 400 -40.29 6.86 34.21
CA VAL A 400 -40.59 5.75 33.29
C VAL A 400 -42.10 5.62 33.04
N LYS A 401 -42.93 5.73 34.10
CA LYS A 401 -44.39 5.79 33.95
C LYS A 401 -44.84 6.96 33.08
N HIS A 402 -44.39 8.19 33.38
CA HIS A 402 -44.75 9.38 32.61
C HIS A 402 -44.43 9.23 31.10
N VAL A 403 -43.24 8.72 30.75
CA VAL A 403 -42.88 8.50 29.35
C VAL A 403 -43.72 7.39 28.71
N LEU A 404 -44.12 6.34 29.43
CA LEU A 404 -45.02 5.29 28.94
C LEU A 404 -46.46 5.83 28.74
N ASP A 405 -46.96 6.64 29.67
CA ASP A 405 -48.30 7.23 29.65
C ASP A 405 -48.44 8.21 28.46
N GLU A 406 -47.43 9.05 28.20
CA GLU A 406 -47.39 9.97 27.05
C GLU A 406 -47.34 9.27 25.68
N ILE A 407 -46.90 8.02 25.63
CA ILE A 407 -46.69 7.28 24.38
C ILE A 407 -47.88 6.38 24.04
N ASN A 408 -48.79 6.19 25.01
CA ASN A 408 -49.95 5.32 24.97
C ASN A 408 -49.56 3.82 24.92
N THR A 409 -50.16 3.03 25.81
CA THR A 409 -49.66 1.71 26.25
C THR A 409 -49.68 0.60 25.20
N GLN A 410 -50.15 0.86 23.98
CA GLN A 410 -50.15 -0.10 22.87
C GLN A 410 -48.77 -0.38 22.26
N TYR A 411 -47.77 0.50 22.48
CA TYR A 411 -46.43 0.36 21.88
C TYR A 411 -45.27 0.60 22.87
N GLY A 412 -45.58 0.86 24.15
CA GLY A 412 -44.57 1.04 25.19
C GLY A 412 -44.06 -0.29 25.74
N GLY A 413 -42.85 -0.69 25.33
CA GLY A 413 -42.18 -1.86 25.90
C GLY A 413 -41.65 -1.57 27.30
N MET A 414 -42.04 -2.38 28.29
CA MET A 414 -41.45 -2.35 29.64
C MET A 414 -40.04 -2.96 29.58
N LEU A 415 -39.00 -2.13 29.67
CA LEU A 415 -37.63 -2.61 29.63
C LEU A 415 -37.24 -3.22 30.98
N HIS A 416 -36.97 -4.52 30.97
CA HIS A 416 -36.14 -5.13 32.01
C HIS A 416 -34.79 -4.43 32.04
N SER A 417 -34.24 -4.24 33.25
CA SER A 417 -32.83 -3.91 33.44
C SER A 417 -31.92 -4.85 32.63
N TYR A 418 -30.71 -4.39 32.32
CA TYR A 418 -29.56 -5.11 31.74
C TYR A 418 -29.17 -4.61 30.34
N CYS A 419 -28.59 -3.41 30.29
CA CYS A 419 -27.70 -2.97 29.22
C CYS A 419 -26.37 -3.79 29.15
N LYS A 420 -26.42 -5.11 29.33
CA LYS A 420 -25.25 -5.99 29.50
C LYS A 420 -24.64 -6.46 28.17
N HIS A 421 -25.45 -6.56 27.10
CA HIS A 421 -25.03 -7.05 25.79
C HIS A 421 -25.55 -6.18 24.64
N ILE A 422 -24.72 -5.23 24.19
CA ILE A 422 -24.94 -4.48 22.92
C ILE A 422 -24.98 -5.41 21.70
N VAL A 423 -24.48 -6.65 21.82
CA VAL A 423 -24.57 -7.72 20.82
C VAL A 423 -25.99 -8.30 20.68
N GLU A 424 -26.82 -8.25 21.73
CA GLU A 424 -28.16 -8.88 21.75
C GLU A 424 -29.31 -7.93 21.33
N ILE A 425 -29.02 -6.67 21.00
CA ILE A 425 -30.04 -5.72 20.50
C ILE A 425 -30.69 -6.21 19.19
N SER A 426 -29.99 -7.08 18.45
CA SER A 426 -30.50 -7.84 17.32
C SER A 426 -31.64 -8.82 17.68
N ALA A 427 -31.69 -9.34 18.92
CA ALA A 427 -32.66 -10.32 19.39
C ALA A 427 -33.85 -9.70 20.14
N THR A 428 -33.64 -8.67 20.97
CA THR A 428 -34.73 -8.06 21.76
C THR A 428 -35.76 -7.34 20.87
N ILE A 429 -35.32 -6.73 19.76
CA ILE A 429 -36.21 -6.15 18.73
C ILE A 429 -37.10 -7.24 18.09
N PHE A 430 -36.64 -8.49 18.01
CA PHE A 430 -37.43 -9.61 17.46
C PHE A 430 -38.49 -10.15 18.44
N LEU A 431 -38.26 -10.08 19.76
CA LEU A 431 -39.19 -10.64 20.75
C LEU A 431 -40.53 -9.88 20.86
N HIS A 432 -40.53 -8.55 20.68
CA HIS A 432 -41.76 -7.76 20.63
C HIS A 432 -42.53 -7.87 19.28
N ILE A 433 -41.96 -8.50 18.25
CA ILE A 433 -42.63 -8.73 16.95
C ILE A 433 -43.64 -9.89 17.03
N LYS A 434 -43.70 -10.65 18.14
CA LYS A 434 -44.57 -11.81 18.33
C LYS A 434 -45.93 -11.50 19.00
N LEU A 435 -46.62 -10.43 18.59
CA LEU A 435 -48.01 -10.17 19.03
C LEU A 435 -49.01 -10.00 17.88
N LYS A 436 -49.85 -11.03 17.71
CA LYS A 436 -51.14 -11.11 17.01
C LYS A 436 -51.18 -10.70 15.52
N LEU A 437 -50.91 -11.67 14.66
CA LEU A 437 -51.66 -11.81 13.40
C LEU A 437 -53.15 -12.10 13.73
N PRO A 438 -54.13 -11.33 13.23
CA PRO A 438 -55.53 -11.68 13.37
C PRO A 438 -55.94 -12.69 12.29
N LYS A 439 -56.44 -13.87 12.72
CA LYS A 439 -57.30 -14.70 11.87
C LYS A 439 -58.64 -13.97 11.68
N CYS A 440 -59.10 -13.91 10.43
CA CYS A 440 -60.44 -13.58 9.94
C CYS A 440 -61.41 -12.80 10.85
N PHE A 441 -61.74 -11.57 10.48
CA PHE A 441 -63.09 -11.00 10.67
C PHE A 441 -63.46 -10.07 9.51
N LYS A 442 -64.70 -10.19 9.00
CA LYS A 442 -65.24 -9.33 7.93
C LYS A 442 -65.85 -8.04 8.51
N SER A 443 -65.86 -6.98 7.69
CA SER A 443 -66.82 -5.86 7.72
C SER A 443 -66.82 -4.92 8.94
N LYS A 444 -66.19 -3.75 8.81
CA LYS A 444 -66.88 -2.45 8.60
C LYS A 444 -65.88 -1.33 8.31
N SER A 445 -66.37 -0.24 7.70
CA SER A 445 -65.57 0.94 7.36
C SER A 445 -65.14 1.72 8.61
N LEU A 446 -63.87 2.14 8.66
CA LEU A 446 -63.41 3.20 9.54
C LEU A 446 -62.22 3.95 8.92
N SER A 447 -62.13 5.25 9.19
CA SER A 447 -61.37 6.20 8.38
C SER A 447 -59.84 6.16 8.60
N PHE A 448 -59.12 6.66 7.59
CA PHE A 448 -57.69 6.93 7.68
C PHE A 448 -57.40 7.97 8.78
N ARG A 449 -56.96 7.52 9.96
CA ARG A 449 -56.17 8.34 10.89
C ARG A 449 -54.69 8.01 10.74
N THR A 450 -53.88 9.04 10.55
CA THR A 450 -52.42 8.97 10.41
C THR A 450 -51.78 8.37 11.66
N ARG A 451 -51.30 7.12 11.55
CA ARG A 451 -50.64 6.41 12.65
C ARG A 451 -49.33 7.12 13.01
N ARG A 452 -49.31 7.80 14.15
CA ARG A 452 -48.10 8.36 14.77
C ARG A 452 -47.40 7.24 15.52
N TYR A 453 -46.38 6.65 14.91
CA TYR A 453 -45.54 5.65 15.56
C TYR A 453 -44.43 6.32 16.38
N VAL A 454 -44.17 5.75 17.56
CA VAL A 454 -43.13 6.20 18.51
C VAL A 454 -42.25 5.01 18.85
N LEU A 455 -40.93 5.21 18.88
CA LEU A 455 -39.99 4.25 19.45
C LEU A 455 -39.54 4.74 20.82
N ILE A 456 -39.57 3.84 21.82
CA ILE A 456 -38.87 4.03 23.09
C ILE A 456 -37.56 3.27 23.02
N LEU A 457 -36.45 3.98 23.22
CA LEU A 457 -35.17 3.37 23.54
C LEU A 457 -34.81 3.77 24.98
N SER A 458 -34.93 2.80 25.89
CA SER A 458 -34.50 2.93 27.29
C SER A 458 -33.21 2.12 27.46
N TRP A 459 -32.19 2.77 28.04
CA TRP A 459 -30.87 2.20 28.26
C TRP A 459 -30.59 2.22 29.77
N ILE A 460 -31.02 1.15 30.46
CA ILE A 460 -30.96 0.94 31.92
C ILE A 460 -30.01 -0.20 32.29
#